data_AF-A0A5E6NWB8-F1
#
_entry.id   AF-A0A5E6NWB8-F1
#
_cell.length_a   1.000
_cell.length_b   1.000
_cell.length_c   1.000
_cell.angle_alpha   90.00
_cell.angle_beta   90.00
_cell.angle_gamma   90.00
#
_symmetry.space_group_name_H-M   'P 1'
#
loop_
_entity.id
_entity.type
_entity.pdbx_description
1 polymer ?
#
loop_
_entity_poly.entity_id
_entity_poly.type
_entity_poly.pdbx_seq_one_letter_code
_entity_poly.pdbx_strand_id
1 'polypeptide(L)' 'MRSVEANAQTITYFANQQLVRLEGNAHLIQGLDSFSGSILSYDIKKDKMVAEKAKNGDQRIKFKINL' A
#
# COMPACT_ATOMS: atom_id res chain seq x y z
N MET A 1 -2.97 7.01 18.28
CA MET A 1 -3.35 7.48 16.93
C MET A 1 -2.77 6.49 15.93
N ARG A 2 -3.60 5.79 15.15
CA ARG A 2 -3.11 4.85 14.12
C ARG A 2 -2.84 5.68 12.85
N SER A 3 -1.60 6.14 12.69
CA SER A 3 -1.18 6.86 11.49
C SER A 3 -1.00 5.87 10.33
N VAL A 4 -1.16 6.39 9.11
CA VAL A 4 -0.79 5.71 7.87
C VAL A 4 0.29 6.55 7.22
N GLU A 5 1.44 5.94 6.95
CA GLU A 5 2.56 6.53 6.24
C GLU A 5 2.80 5.75 4.97
N ALA A 6 3.02 6.45 3.86
CA ALA A 6 3.16 5.84 2.55
C ALA A 6 4.24 6.52 1.71
N ASN A 7 5.01 5.72 0.99
CA ASN A 7 5.98 6.18 0.02
C ASN A 7 5.88 5.35 -1.27
N ALA A 8 5.95 6.01 -2.42
CA ALA A 8 5.95 5.41 -3.74
C ALA A 8 6.47 6.43 -4.77
N GLN A 9 6.71 5.98 -6.00
CA GLN A 9 7.03 6.87 -7.12
C GLN A 9 5.83 7.74 -7.48
N THR A 10 4.63 7.14 -7.49
CA THR A 10 3.36 7.83 -7.73
C THR A 10 2.36 7.47 -6.64
N ILE A 11 1.68 8.49 -6.10
CA ILE A 11 0.60 8.33 -5.12
C ILE A 11 -0.64 9.00 -5.70
N THR A 12 -1.71 8.22 -5.90
CA THR A 12 -3.00 8.73 -6.37
C THR A 12 -4.05 8.55 -5.27
N TYR A 13 -4.76 9.62 -4.93
CA TYR A 13 -5.90 9.56 -4.02
C TYR A 13 -7.21 9.77 -4.77
N PHE A 14 -8.04 8.73 -4.83
CA PHE A 14 -9.38 8.77 -5.41
C PHE A 14 -10.38 9.16 -4.32
N ALA A 15 -10.54 10.46 -4.07
CA ALA A 15 -11.33 10.98 -2.96
C ALA A 15 -12.76 10.40 -2.88
N ASN A 16 -13.48 10.33 -4.00
CA ASN A 16 -14.84 9.79 -4.07
C ASN A 16 -14.94 8.31 -3.71
N GLN A 17 -13.83 7.57 -3.84
CA GLN A 17 -13.76 6.13 -3.57
C GLN A 17 -13.10 5.83 -2.22
N GLN A 18 -12.52 6.85 -1.55
CA GLN A 18 -11.71 6.69 -0.34
C GLN A 18 -10.60 5.64 -0.53
N LEU A 19 -9.96 5.69 -1.70
CA LEU A 19 -8.94 4.73 -2.15
C LEU A 19 -7.62 5.47 -2.40
N VAL A 20 -6.54 4.95 -1.82
CA VAL A 20 -5.17 5.39 -2.14
C VAL A 20 -4.50 4.30 -2.96
N ARG A 21 -3.88 4.69 -4.08
CA ARG A 21 -3.08 3.81 -4.93
C ARG A 21 -1.65 4.29 -4.96
N LEU A 22 -0.74 3.40 -4.59
CA LEU A 22 0.71 3.61 -4.54
C LEU A 22 1.33 2.79 -5.66
N GLU A 23 2.08 3.42 -6.56
CA GLU A 23 2.68 2.76 -7.71
C GLU A 23 4.19 3.02 -7.75
N GLY A 24 4.95 1.94 -7.96
CA GLY A 24 6.40 1.98 -8.10
C GLY A 24 7.12 2.07 -6.76
N ASN A 25 7.83 1.00 -6.39
CA ASN A 25 8.49 0.86 -5.08
C ASN A 25 7.55 1.22 -3.92
N ALA A 26 6.28 0.80 -4.01
CA ALA A 26 5.25 1.16 -3.08
C ALA A 26 5.51 0.53 -1.71
N HIS A 27 5.41 1.33 -0.66
CA HIS A 27 5.53 0.89 0.72
C HIS A 27 4.58 1.71 1.60
N LEU A 28 3.95 1.02 2.56
CA LEU A 28 2.97 1.57 3.47
C LEU A 28 3.17 0.99 4.87
N ILE A 29 3.16 1.86 5.87
CA ILE A 29 3.18 1.53 7.29
C ILE A 29 1.86 1.97 7.90
N GLN A 30 1.21 1.07 8.65
CA GLN A 30 0.01 1.37 9.42
C GLN A 30 0.20 0.90 10.86
N GLY A 31 0.56 1.83 11.75
CA GLY A 31 0.99 1.47 13.11
C GLY A 31 2.24 0.59 13.10
N LEU A 32 2.11 -0.68 13.47
CA LEU A 32 3.22 -1.65 13.49
C LEU A 32 3.25 -2.58 12.27
N ASP A 33 2.22 -2.50 11.42
CA ASP A 33 2.11 -3.32 10.22
C ASP A 33 2.79 -2.62 9.05
N SER A 34 3.40 -3.39 8.15
CA SER A 34 4.00 -2.85 6.94
C SER A 34 3.74 -3.71 5.72
N PHE A 35 3.60 -3.04 4.58
CA PHE A 35 3.31 -3.63 3.30
C PHE A 35 4.21 -2.99 2.24
N SER A 36 4.75 -3.80 1.34
CA SER A 36 5.50 -3.32 0.18
C SER A 36 5.22 -4.16 -1.05
N GLY A 37 5.30 -3.52 -2.21
CA GLY A 37 5.08 -4.16 -3.50
C GLY A 37 5.33 -3.21 -4.65
N SER A 38 5.00 -3.66 -5.86
CA SER A 38 5.06 -2.79 -7.04
C SER A 38 3.87 -1.82 -7.05
N ILE A 39 2.69 -2.33 -6.66
CA ILE A 39 1.47 -1.54 -6.47
C ILE A 39 0.85 -1.92 -5.14
N LEU A 40 0.42 -0.92 -4.36
CA LEU A 40 -0.44 -1.10 -3.20
C LEU A 40 -1.73 -0.29 -3.40
N SER A 41 -2.87 -0.89 -3.11
CA SER A 41 -4.18 -0.22 -3.08
C SER A 41 -4.77 -0.33 -1.68
N TYR A 42 -5.00 0.81 -1.04
CA TYR A 42 -5.57 0.91 0.30
C TYR A 42 -6.97 1.51 0.24
N ASP A 43 -7.98 0.66 0.47
CA ASP A 43 -9.37 1.09 0.67
C ASP A 43 -9.53 1.52 2.13
N ILE A 44 -9.53 2.84 2.36
CA ILE A 44 -9.58 3.45 3.69
C ILE A 44 -10.89 3.10 4.38
N LYS A 45 -11.99 3.07 3.64
CA LYS A 45 -13.33 2.83 4.19
C LYS A 45 -13.46 1.42 4.77
N LYS A 46 -12.83 0.44 4.12
CA LYS A 46 -12.88 -0.98 4.51
C LYS A 46 -11.67 -1.44 5.32
N ASP A 47 -10.72 -0.54 5.60
CA ASP A 47 -9.40 -0.87 6.14
C ASP A 47 -8.74 -2.07 5.42
N LYS A 48 -8.81 -2.08 4.08
CA LYS A 48 -8.39 -3.21 3.25
C LYS A 48 -7.18 -2.84 2.40
N MET A 49 -6.12 -3.64 2.54
CA MET A 49 -4.92 -3.57 1.70
C MET A 49 -4.96 -4.63 0.58
N VAL A 50 -4.61 -4.23 -0.63
CA VAL A 50 -4.31 -5.15 -1.74
C VAL A 50 -2.91 -4.82 -2.25
N ALA A 51 -2.03 -5.82 -2.27
CA ALA A 51 -0.69 -5.70 -2.80
C ALA A 51 -0.56 -6.50 -4.10
N GLU A 52 0.06 -5.90 -5.11
CA GLU A 52 0.29 -6.54 -6.40
C GLU A 52 1.81 -6.59 -6.71
N LYS A 53 2.22 -7.73 -7.29
CA LYS A 53 3.59 -7.93 -7.77
C LYS A 53 3.81 -7.15 -9.05
N ALA A 54 5.08 -6.86 -9.36
CA ALA A 54 5.41 -6.27 -10.66
C ALA A 54 5.07 -7.23 -11.81
N LYS A 55 4.62 -6.67 -12.94
CA LYS A 55 4.32 -7.47 -14.15
C LYS A 55 5.55 -8.19 -14.67
N ASN A 56 6.72 -7.55 -14.60
CA ASN A 56 8.01 -8.08 -15.07
C ASN A 56 8.71 -9.04 -14.09
N GLY A 57 8.18 -9.22 -12.87
CA GLY A 57 8.72 -10.16 -11.89
C GLY A 57 9.89 -9.65 -11.04
N ASP A 58 10.40 -8.44 -11.30
CA ASP A 58 11.54 -7.85 -10.57
C ASP A 58 11.21 -7.47 -9.12
N GLN A 59 9.92 -7.37 -8.79
CA GLN A 59 9.45 -6.95 -7.48
C GLN A 59 8.45 -7.93 -6.89
N ARG A 60 8.81 -8.47 -5.71
CA ARG A 60 7.97 -9.36 -4.90
C ARG A 60 7.28 -8.57 -3.80
N ILE A 61 6.11 -9.04 -3.40
CA ILE A 61 5.35 -8.49 -2.27
C ILE A 61 6.06 -8.90 -0.96
N LYS A 62 6.12 -7.98 0.01
CA LYS A 62 6.50 -8.29 1.39
C LYS A 62 5.49 -7.66 2.34
N PHE A 63 5.15 -8.37 3.40
CA PHE A 63 4.29 -7.85 4.47
C PHE A 63 4.81 -8.30 5.83
N LYS A 64 4.55 -7.49 6.85
CA LYS A 64 4.74 -7.82 8.26
C LYS A 64 3.49 -7.39 9.01
N ILE A 65 2.91 -8.33 9.74
CA ILE A 65 1.77 -8.08 10.63
C ILE A 65 2.27 -8.35 12.05
N ASN A 66 2.16 -7.35 12.94
CA ASN A 66 2.45 -7.54 14.35
C ASN A 66 1.11 -7.66 15.09
N LEU A 67 0.82 -8.89 15.53
CA LEU A 67 -0.40 -9.25 16.27
C LEU A 67 -0.25 -8.97 17.77
#